data_AF-A0A9D3UBW8-F1
#
_entry.id   AF-A0A9D3UBW8-F1
#
_cell.length_a   1.000
_cell.length_b   1.000
_cell.length_c   1.000
_cell.angle_alpha   90.00
_cell.angle_beta   90.00
_cell.angle_gamma   90.00
#
_symmetry.space_group_name_H-M   'P 1'
#
loop_
_entity.id
_entity.type
_entity.pdbx_description
1 polymer ?
#
loop_
_entity_poly.entity_id
_entity_poly.type
_entity_poly.pdbx_seq_one_letter_code
_entity_poly.pdbx_strand_id
1 'polypeptide(L)'
;MITGGRMLLTFIGRSITDPTSKDCCAIWGFLTKSLLDLVAEGLVRESDVDSFNVPYYHPCKEEVREIIETEGSFVLNKLETFEMNWDFEDDICNESFVFENNKSGRNVANCIRAVTESLVASHFGETIIDDLFSRYAQHVGEHLSYEKTKFVTIVKKVQLKTRPFLEDTIKDMLSKMVPAPCIKVADLGCASGPNTFFPACEIVDIVTRICLEAHSESPELQVFLNDLPQNDFNTVFKSVPSFNGRPCFIAGVAGSFYQRLFPSNSIHFVHSSYCLHWLSKVPEGVKNNKGNIHIGKSSPPNVSKAYSEQFRNDFSKFLRFRYEEMISGGRMLLTFIGRSITDPASKDYCTTWDLLAKSLLDLVAEGLVCKSEVDSFNVPYYYPCKEEVRELIEKNGSFILDKLVSFEMNWDFEDDVCNENFVFEKSKSGRNVANCIQAITESMVASHFGETIIDDLFSRFAQHVGEHLSSQKTECFYCCFNY
;
A
#
# COMPACT_ATOMS: atom_id res chain seq x y z
N MET A 1 -33.63 14.00 7.14
CA MET A 1 -32.69 12.87 7.28
C MET A 1 -33.32 11.63 6.67
N ILE A 2 -32.52 10.67 6.19
CA ILE A 2 -33.00 9.33 5.80
C ILE A 2 -32.90 8.44 7.04
N THR A 3 -33.99 7.78 7.44
CA THR A 3 -34.02 6.91 8.62
C THR A 3 -33.06 5.73 8.44
N GLY A 4 -32.04 5.63 9.30
CA GLY A 4 -31.00 4.59 9.20
C GLY A 4 -29.76 4.98 8.38
N GLY A 5 -29.73 6.18 7.78
CA GLY A 5 -28.52 6.71 7.14
C GLY A 5 -27.38 6.90 8.14
N ARG A 6 -26.14 6.67 7.69
CA ARG A 6 -24.91 6.86 8.47
C ARG A 6 -24.08 7.99 7.88
N MET A 7 -23.33 8.70 8.73
CA MET A 7 -22.41 9.76 8.34
C MET A 7 -21.02 9.43 8.91
N LEU A 8 -19.99 9.78 8.16
CA LEU A 8 -18.62 9.92 8.64
C LEU A 8 -18.19 11.37 8.45
N LEU A 9 -17.43 11.91 9.41
CA LEU A 9 -16.65 13.11 9.25
C LEU A 9 -15.19 12.77 9.53
N THR A 10 -14.30 13.09 8.59
CA THR A 10 -12.85 12.98 8.72
C THR A 10 -12.25 14.37 8.55
N PHE A 11 -11.41 14.78 9.50
CA PHE A 11 -10.76 16.09 9.57
C PHE A 11 -9.44 15.93 10.32
N ILE A 12 -8.50 16.85 10.14
CA ILE A 12 -7.27 16.87 10.94
C ILE A 12 -7.66 17.41 12.32
N GLY A 13 -7.43 16.59 13.36
CA GLY A 13 -7.73 16.93 14.75
C GLY A 13 -6.48 16.87 15.62
N ARG A 14 -6.63 17.18 16.90
CA ARG A 14 -5.56 17.13 17.91
C ARG A 14 -5.74 15.98 18.89
N SER A 15 -4.62 15.43 19.37
CA SER A 15 -4.52 14.26 20.26
C SER A 15 -5.06 14.54 21.67
N ILE A 16 -4.90 15.77 22.16
CA ILE A 16 -5.21 16.19 23.53
C ILE A 16 -6.13 17.43 23.55
N THR A 17 -6.77 17.66 24.69
CA THR A 17 -7.78 18.72 24.84
C THR A 17 -7.23 20.15 24.75
N ASP A 18 -5.91 20.36 24.90
CA ASP A 18 -5.27 21.68 24.81
C ASP A 18 -5.19 22.16 23.34
N PRO A 19 -5.87 23.27 22.95
CA PRO A 19 -5.82 23.81 21.59
C PRO A 19 -4.51 24.54 21.26
N THR A 20 -3.60 24.69 22.22
CA THR A 20 -2.24 25.27 22.03
C THR A 20 -1.14 24.21 21.95
N SER A 21 -1.53 22.93 21.89
CA SER A 21 -0.61 21.79 21.87
C SER A 21 0.27 21.75 20.61
N LYS A 22 1.52 21.27 20.77
CA LYS A 22 2.49 21.15 19.68
C LYS A 22 1.95 20.36 18.50
N ASP A 23 1.26 19.26 18.80
CA ASP A 23 0.63 18.30 17.88
C ASP A 23 -0.19 18.96 16.77
N CYS A 24 -0.81 20.11 17.06
CA CYS A 24 -1.62 20.88 16.10
C CYS A 24 -1.06 22.26 15.75
N CYS A 25 -0.25 22.88 16.62
CA CYS A 25 0.27 24.23 16.40
C CYS A 25 1.61 24.27 15.65
N ALA A 26 2.44 23.21 15.71
CA ALA A 26 3.79 23.24 15.16
C ALA A 26 3.82 23.51 13.65
N ILE A 27 2.92 22.86 12.88
CA ILE A 27 2.88 22.96 11.41
C ILE A 27 2.58 24.40 10.92
N TRP A 28 1.79 25.15 11.69
CA TRP A 28 1.51 26.56 11.45
C TRP A 28 2.58 27.48 12.06
N GLY A 29 3.18 27.10 13.19
CA GLY A 29 4.31 27.82 13.80
C GLY A 29 5.52 27.96 12.86
N PHE A 30 5.80 26.95 12.03
CA PHE A 30 6.83 27.08 10.98
C PHE A 30 6.43 28.04 9.86
N LEU A 31 5.13 28.22 9.57
CA LEU A 31 4.66 29.20 8.58
C LEU A 31 4.81 30.62 9.14
N THR A 32 4.46 30.83 10.40
CA THR A 32 4.73 32.08 11.13
C THR A 32 6.23 32.38 11.18
N LYS A 33 7.09 31.39 11.50
CA LYS A 33 8.55 31.55 11.47
C LYS A 33 9.05 32.00 10.09
N SER A 34 8.57 31.35 9.03
CA SER A 34 8.93 31.67 7.64
C SER A 34 8.49 33.07 7.21
N LEU A 35 7.30 33.52 7.66
CA LEU A 35 6.83 34.89 7.45
C LEU A 35 7.67 35.92 8.21
N LEU A 36 8.10 35.61 9.44
CA LEU A 36 8.95 36.50 10.24
C LEU A 36 10.36 36.64 9.69
N ASP A 37 10.91 35.61 9.03
CA ASP A 37 12.18 35.75 8.29
C ASP A 37 12.05 36.74 7.12
N LEU A 38 10.93 36.72 6.39
CA LEU A 38 10.64 37.69 5.32
C LEU A 38 10.43 39.11 5.88
N VAL A 39 9.93 39.26 7.11
CA VAL A 39 9.87 40.54 7.82
C VAL A 39 11.27 41.03 8.20
N ALA A 40 12.15 40.14 8.66
CA ALA A 40 13.54 40.48 9.01
C ALA A 40 14.36 40.95 7.79
N GLU A 41 14.03 40.47 6.59
CA GLU A 41 14.61 40.93 5.32
C GLU A 41 13.87 42.13 4.69
N GLY A 42 12.76 42.59 5.30
CA GLY A 42 11.97 43.72 4.82
C GLY A 42 11.13 43.44 3.56
N LEU A 43 10.93 42.17 3.22
CA LEU A 43 10.12 41.71 2.09
C LEU A 43 8.61 41.68 2.45
N VAL A 44 8.30 41.51 3.73
CA VAL A 44 6.95 41.55 4.33
C VAL A 44 6.96 42.55 5.49
N ARG A 45 5.79 43.10 5.88
CA ARG A 45 5.69 43.94 7.09
C ARG A 45 5.15 43.12 8.26
N GLU A 46 5.66 43.41 9.46
CA GLU A 46 5.20 42.82 10.72
C GLU A 46 3.68 42.98 10.91
N SER A 47 3.13 44.17 10.63
CA SER A 47 1.69 44.47 10.64
C SER A 47 0.84 43.59 9.73
N ASP A 48 1.43 43.11 8.64
CA ASP A 48 0.75 42.34 7.62
C ASP A 48 0.75 40.85 8.05
N VAL A 49 1.76 40.41 8.82
CA VAL A 49 1.77 39.11 9.52
C VAL A 49 0.82 39.11 10.71
N ASP A 50 0.84 40.15 11.57
CA ASP A 50 -0.04 40.29 12.75
C ASP A 50 -1.54 40.24 12.40
N SER A 51 -1.89 40.70 11.19
CA SER A 51 -3.26 40.70 10.69
C SER A 51 -3.65 39.41 9.96
N PHE A 52 -2.69 38.55 9.60
CA PHE A 52 -2.95 37.29 8.91
C PHE A 52 -3.31 36.16 9.88
N ASN A 53 -4.49 35.59 9.71
CA ASN A 53 -4.97 34.47 10.52
C ASN A 53 -5.43 33.34 9.61
N VAL A 54 -4.80 32.16 9.73
CA VAL A 54 -5.22 30.97 8.99
C VAL A 54 -6.55 30.47 9.57
N PRO A 55 -7.64 30.37 8.78
CA PRO A 55 -8.98 30.02 9.28
C PRO A 55 -9.14 28.50 9.47
N TYR A 56 -8.22 27.88 10.23
CA TYR A 56 -8.16 26.44 10.43
C TYR A 56 -8.06 26.09 11.92
N TYR A 57 -9.02 25.31 12.42
CA TYR A 57 -9.04 24.81 13.80
C TYR A 57 -8.90 23.28 13.79
N HIS A 58 -8.03 22.76 14.66
CA HIS A 58 -7.81 21.33 14.84
C HIS A 58 -8.61 20.85 16.07
N PRO A 59 -9.84 20.34 15.92
CA PRO A 59 -10.65 19.94 17.07
C PRO A 59 -10.10 18.67 17.76
N CYS A 60 -10.31 18.52 19.07
CA CYS A 60 -9.99 17.28 19.78
C CYS A 60 -11.18 16.32 19.78
N LYS A 61 -10.92 15.07 20.18
CA LYS A 61 -11.91 13.99 20.22
C LYS A 61 -13.13 14.32 21.10
N GLU A 62 -12.90 15.02 22.20
CA GLU A 62 -13.90 15.39 23.19
C GLU A 62 -14.82 16.50 22.67
N GLU A 63 -14.25 17.55 22.04
CA GLU A 63 -15.03 18.63 21.40
C GLU A 63 -15.95 18.08 20.30
N VAL A 64 -15.43 17.17 19.45
CA VAL A 64 -16.21 16.53 18.38
C VAL A 64 -17.39 15.74 18.95
N ARG A 65 -17.16 14.99 20.04
CA ARG A 65 -18.22 14.27 20.75
C ARG A 65 -19.25 15.24 21.33
N GLU A 66 -18.80 16.26 22.06
CA GLU A 66 -19.67 17.25 22.71
C GLU A 66 -20.56 17.97 21.71
N ILE A 67 -20.02 18.37 20.55
CA ILE A 67 -20.78 19.01 19.47
C ILE A 67 -21.86 18.07 18.93
N ILE A 68 -21.53 16.80 18.66
CA ILE A 68 -22.47 15.81 18.13
C ILE A 68 -23.57 15.47 19.15
N GLU A 69 -23.21 15.30 20.42
CA GLU A 69 -24.14 14.99 21.51
C GLU A 69 -25.05 16.19 21.86
N THR A 70 -24.55 17.43 21.69
CA THR A 70 -25.32 18.67 21.93
C THR A 70 -26.24 19.04 20.78
N GLU A 71 -25.83 18.80 19.53
CA GLU A 71 -26.66 19.05 18.35
C GLU A 71 -27.77 18.00 18.20
N GLY A 72 -27.48 16.74 18.51
CA GLY A 72 -28.49 15.70 18.75
C GLY A 72 -29.19 15.12 17.51
N SER A 73 -28.88 15.56 16.29
CA SER A 73 -29.40 14.92 15.06
C SER A 73 -28.72 13.58 14.75
N PHE A 74 -27.58 13.27 15.39
CA PHE A 74 -26.76 12.10 15.08
C PHE A 74 -26.40 11.29 16.32
N VAL A 75 -26.37 9.96 16.18
CA VAL A 75 -25.89 9.03 17.21
C VAL A 75 -24.45 8.64 16.90
N LEU A 76 -23.52 8.96 17.81
CA LEU A 76 -22.09 8.70 17.66
C LEU A 76 -21.76 7.20 17.82
N ASN A 77 -21.79 6.45 16.72
CA ASN A 77 -21.53 5.00 16.73
C ASN A 77 -20.06 4.63 16.99
N LYS A 78 -19.10 5.47 16.56
CA LYS A 78 -17.66 5.25 16.69
C LYS A 78 -16.92 6.59 16.62
N LEU A 79 -15.83 6.74 17.36
CA LEU A 79 -14.92 7.89 17.24
C LEU A 79 -13.49 7.45 17.58
N GLU A 80 -12.61 7.55 16.60
CA GLU A 80 -11.21 7.10 16.65
C GLU A 80 -10.28 8.21 16.18
N THR A 81 -9.01 8.06 16.51
CA THR A 81 -7.94 9.05 16.31
C THR A 81 -6.69 8.28 15.91
N PHE A 82 -6.02 8.73 14.85
CA PHE A 82 -4.83 8.08 14.28
C PHE A 82 -3.75 9.15 14.05
N GLU A 83 -2.50 8.83 14.35
CA GLU A 83 -1.36 9.73 14.16
C GLU A 83 -0.95 9.79 12.67
N MET A 84 -0.51 10.98 12.20
CA MET A 84 -0.09 11.43 10.84
C MET A 84 1.41 11.82 10.73
N ASN A 85 2.28 11.02 10.06
CA ASN A 85 3.50 11.48 9.37
C ASN A 85 3.22 12.80 8.62
N TRP A 86 4.11 13.78 8.75
CA TRP A 86 4.06 14.98 7.92
C TRP A 86 4.60 14.72 6.51
N ASP A 87 5.76 14.05 6.39
CA ASP A 87 6.25 13.55 5.10
C ASP A 87 5.63 12.19 4.77
N PHE A 88 4.93 12.14 3.64
CA PHE A 88 4.26 10.97 3.11
C PHE A 88 5.21 10.02 2.37
N GLU A 89 6.45 10.42 2.08
CA GLU A 89 7.45 9.58 1.40
C GLU A 89 8.51 8.97 2.33
N ASP A 90 8.58 9.36 3.60
CA ASP A 90 9.58 8.88 4.57
C ASP A 90 9.03 7.81 5.54
N ASP A 91 9.27 6.56 5.17
CA ASP A 91 9.03 5.31 5.91
C ASP A 91 10.30 4.47 5.62
N ILE A 92 11.02 3.84 6.56
CA ILE A 92 10.63 2.93 7.64
C ILE A 92 11.83 2.71 8.62
N CYS A 93 11.57 2.16 9.82
CA CYS A 93 12.53 1.57 10.79
C CYS A 93 13.33 2.44 11.80
N ASN A 94 13.39 3.78 11.74
CA ASN A 94 14.02 4.57 12.82
C ASN A 94 13.03 5.54 13.50
N GLU A 95 13.01 5.55 14.84
CA GLU A 95 12.14 6.41 15.66
C GLU A 95 12.79 7.75 16.08
N SER A 96 14.02 8.05 15.62
CA SER A 96 14.82 9.16 16.18
C SER A 96 15.16 10.33 15.23
N PHE A 97 15.17 10.17 13.90
CA PHE A 97 15.43 11.25 12.93
C PHE A 97 15.12 10.85 11.48
N VAL A 98 14.86 11.85 10.63
CA VAL A 98 14.74 11.73 9.16
C VAL A 98 16.12 11.74 8.48
N PHE A 99 16.30 10.91 7.43
CA PHE A 99 17.59 10.78 6.73
C PHE A 99 17.81 11.83 5.61
N GLU A 100 16.75 12.26 4.91
CA GLU A 100 16.81 13.31 3.88
C GLU A 100 15.95 14.53 4.25
N ASN A 101 16.36 15.25 5.31
CA ASN A 101 15.65 16.43 5.84
C ASN A 101 15.17 17.43 4.76
N ASN A 102 16.02 17.73 3.77
CA ASN A 102 15.72 18.64 2.67
C ASN A 102 14.67 18.11 1.68
N LYS A 103 14.46 16.79 1.60
CA LYS A 103 13.40 16.17 0.78
C LYS A 103 12.09 16.23 1.54
N SER A 104 12.08 15.72 2.78
CA SER A 104 10.89 15.69 3.64
C SER A 104 10.31 17.08 3.91
N GLY A 105 11.18 18.07 4.15
CA GLY A 105 10.76 19.47 4.29
C GLY A 105 10.01 20.01 3.06
N ARG A 106 10.48 19.68 1.84
CA ARG A 106 9.80 20.08 0.58
C ARG A 106 8.47 19.36 0.39
N ASN A 107 8.40 18.08 0.76
CA ASN A 107 7.16 17.30 0.67
C ASN A 107 6.05 17.92 1.54
N VAL A 108 6.35 18.25 2.81
CA VAL A 108 5.40 18.96 3.69
C VAL A 108 5.07 20.35 3.15
N ALA A 109 6.07 21.10 2.67
CA ALA A 109 5.87 22.42 2.09
C ALA A 109 4.92 22.39 0.90
N ASN A 110 5.03 21.41 0.00
CA ASN A 110 4.13 21.26 -1.14
C ASN A 110 2.67 20.99 -0.70
N CYS A 111 2.45 20.17 0.33
CA CYS A 111 1.11 19.94 0.86
C CYS A 111 0.50 21.18 1.52
N ILE A 112 1.25 21.89 2.37
CA ILE A 112 0.75 23.09 3.06
C ILE A 112 0.59 24.27 2.08
N ARG A 113 1.47 24.37 1.07
CA ARG A 113 1.31 25.28 -0.07
C ARG A 113 0.00 25.03 -0.80
N ALA A 114 -0.30 23.80 -1.20
CA ALA A 114 -1.55 23.46 -1.90
C ALA A 114 -2.83 23.85 -1.12
N VAL A 115 -2.77 23.89 0.23
CA VAL A 115 -3.89 24.29 1.09
C VAL A 115 -3.94 25.80 1.35
N THR A 116 -2.81 26.51 1.34
CA THR A 116 -2.72 27.91 1.86
C THR A 116 -2.17 28.96 0.89
N GLU A 117 -1.59 28.57 -0.24
CA GLU A 117 -1.01 29.49 -1.24
C GLU A 117 -1.99 30.58 -1.67
N SER A 118 -3.26 30.23 -1.89
CA SER A 118 -4.31 31.19 -2.27
C SER A 118 -4.63 32.21 -1.17
N LEU A 119 -4.59 31.81 0.10
CA LEU A 119 -4.80 32.70 1.25
C LEU A 119 -3.60 33.62 1.46
N VAL A 120 -2.39 33.08 1.37
CA VAL A 120 -1.14 33.85 1.51
C VAL A 120 -1.00 34.84 0.34
N ALA A 121 -1.22 34.41 -0.91
CA ALA A 121 -1.12 35.27 -2.08
C ALA A 121 -2.19 36.38 -2.07
N SER A 122 -3.39 36.09 -1.55
CA SER A 122 -4.47 37.08 -1.38
C SER A 122 -4.17 38.14 -0.31
N HIS A 123 -3.25 37.89 0.64
CA HIS A 123 -2.96 38.80 1.76
C HIS A 123 -1.60 39.49 1.63
N PHE A 124 -0.57 38.76 1.21
CA PHE A 124 0.82 39.23 1.08
C PHE A 124 1.29 39.44 -0.37
N GLY A 125 0.53 38.94 -1.36
CA GLY A 125 0.89 38.96 -2.77
C GLY A 125 1.65 37.72 -3.25
N GLU A 126 1.51 37.40 -4.54
CA GLU A 126 2.14 36.23 -5.18
C GLU A 126 3.67 36.25 -5.13
N THR A 127 4.29 37.43 -5.05
CA THR A 127 5.74 37.62 -5.16
C THR A 127 6.56 37.02 -4.01
N ILE A 128 5.93 36.71 -2.86
CA ILE A 128 6.64 36.10 -1.72
C ILE A 128 6.52 34.57 -1.67
N ILE A 129 5.66 33.96 -2.49
CA ILE A 129 5.18 32.59 -2.27
C ILE A 129 6.32 31.56 -2.39
N ASP A 130 7.12 31.62 -3.45
CA ASP A 130 8.18 30.64 -3.68
C ASP A 130 9.30 30.74 -2.62
N ASP A 131 9.61 31.94 -2.14
CA ASP A 131 10.60 32.15 -1.06
C ASP A 131 10.03 31.70 0.29
N LEU A 132 8.79 32.08 0.62
CA LEU A 132 8.09 31.65 1.84
C LEU A 132 8.07 30.13 1.96
N PHE A 133 7.65 29.41 0.91
CA PHE A 133 7.58 27.95 0.94
C PHE A 133 8.94 27.27 0.84
N SER A 134 9.97 27.94 0.31
CA SER A 134 11.37 27.47 0.39
C SER A 134 11.91 27.54 1.83
N ARG A 135 11.66 28.65 2.54
CA ARG A 135 12.01 28.81 3.96
C ARG A 135 11.21 27.85 4.85
N TYR A 136 9.92 27.70 4.57
CA TYR A 136 9.06 26.73 5.25
C TYR A 136 9.57 25.29 5.08
N ALA A 137 9.97 24.90 3.86
CA ALA A 137 10.59 23.61 3.61
C ALA A 137 11.88 23.41 4.43
N GLN A 138 12.72 24.43 4.55
CA GLN A 138 13.91 24.36 5.40
C GLN A 138 13.53 24.17 6.88
N HIS A 139 12.65 25.01 7.44
CA HIS A 139 12.28 24.96 8.86
C HIS A 139 11.60 23.64 9.26
N VAL A 140 10.75 23.10 8.39
CA VAL A 140 10.13 21.79 8.60
C VAL A 140 11.16 20.67 8.45
N GLY A 141 12.06 20.74 7.47
CA GLY A 141 13.17 19.78 7.34
C GLY A 141 14.10 19.77 8.55
N GLU A 142 14.42 20.94 9.10
CA GLU A 142 15.16 21.10 10.36
C GLU A 142 14.40 20.46 11.53
N HIS A 143 13.10 20.71 11.68
CA HIS A 143 12.30 20.10 12.75
C HIS A 143 12.22 18.57 12.66
N LEU A 144 11.98 18.03 11.46
CA LEU A 144 11.91 16.60 11.19
C LEU A 144 13.26 15.86 11.40
N SER A 145 14.38 16.59 11.52
CA SER A 145 15.64 16.01 11.96
C SER A 145 15.71 15.71 13.48
N TYR A 146 14.69 16.11 14.26
CA TYR A 146 14.63 15.91 15.71
C TYR A 146 13.34 15.25 16.25
N GLU A 147 12.20 15.32 15.53
CA GLU A 147 10.90 14.84 16.00
C GLU A 147 10.07 14.29 14.81
N LYS A 148 9.42 13.12 14.95
CA LYS A 148 8.74 12.40 13.84
C LYS A 148 7.44 11.71 14.29
N THR A 149 6.50 11.62 13.36
CA THR A 149 5.21 10.90 13.47
C THR A 149 5.19 9.63 12.59
N LYS A 150 4.04 9.05 12.24
CA LYS A 150 3.90 7.75 11.51
C LYS A 150 2.60 7.75 10.68
N PHE A 151 2.51 7.17 9.45
CA PHE A 151 1.21 6.94 8.75
C PHE A 151 1.16 5.65 7.90
N VAL A 152 0.18 5.50 6.97
CA VAL A 152 -0.20 4.19 6.38
C VAL A 152 -0.40 4.15 4.85
N THR A 153 0.29 3.22 4.18
CA THR A 153 0.17 2.86 2.74
C THR A 153 -0.66 1.58 2.52
N ILE A 154 -1.02 1.24 1.26
CA ILE A 154 -1.76 0.00 0.89
C ILE A 154 -1.22 -1.25 1.60
N VAL A 155 0.08 -1.51 1.39
CA VAL A 155 0.74 -2.74 1.83
C VAL A 155 0.68 -2.84 3.35
N LYS A 156 0.93 -1.70 4.03
CA LYS A 156 0.83 -1.52 5.47
C LYS A 156 -0.61 -1.70 5.99
N LYS A 157 -1.65 -1.23 5.28
CA LYS A 157 -3.06 -1.49 5.62
C LYS A 157 -3.44 -2.97 5.57
N VAL A 158 -3.02 -3.69 4.53
CA VAL A 158 -3.27 -5.14 4.42
C VAL A 158 -2.45 -5.94 5.42
N GLN A 159 -1.19 -5.55 5.66
CA GLN A 159 -0.38 -6.11 6.75
C GLN A 159 -1.03 -5.89 8.11
N LEU A 160 -1.60 -4.70 8.39
CA LEU A 160 -2.36 -4.43 9.63
C LEU A 160 -3.63 -5.29 9.74
N LYS A 161 -4.41 -5.47 8.67
CA LYS A 161 -5.57 -6.39 8.66
C LYS A 161 -5.18 -7.86 8.86
N THR A 162 -3.99 -8.27 8.40
CA THR A 162 -3.51 -9.65 8.50
C THR A 162 -2.62 -9.93 9.71
N ARG A 163 -2.14 -8.89 10.42
CA ARG A 163 -1.31 -8.99 11.64
C ARG A 163 -1.85 -9.97 12.70
N PRO A 164 -3.17 -10.02 13.02
CA PRO A 164 -3.68 -11.00 13.97
C PRO A 164 -3.51 -12.45 13.49
N PHE A 165 -3.65 -12.69 12.18
CA PHE A 165 -3.44 -14.00 11.57
C PHE A 165 -1.96 -14.39 11.58
N LEU A 166 -1.07 -13.42 11.31
CA LEU A 166 0.38 -13.60 11.42
C LEU A 166 0.78 -14.00 12.84
N GLU A 167 0.27 -13.27 13.83
CA GLU A 167 0.52 -13.53 15.25
C GLU A 167 -0.01 -14.90 15.70
N ASP A 168 -1.27 -15.21 15.41
CA ASP A 168 -1.86 -16.52 15.76
C ASP A 168 -1.12 -17.68 15.10
N THR A 169 -0.71 -17.52 13.83
CA THR A 169 0.01 -18.57 13.09
C THR A 169 1.44 -18.78 13.63
N ILE A 170 2.14 -17.71 14.03
CA ILE A 170 3.45 -17.82 14.66
C ILE A 170 3.35 -18.44 16.07
N LYS A 171 2.34 -18.08 16.87
CA LYS A 171 2.06 -18.77 18.15
C LYS A 171 1.83 -20.26 17.94
N ASP A 172 1.00 -20.63 16.96
CA ASP A 172 0.72 -22.03 16.64
C ASP A 172 1.99 -22.79 16.23
N MET A 173 2.83 -22.17 15.38
CA MET A 173 4.14 -22.68 14.98
C MET A 173 5.02 -22.99 16.20
N LEU A 174 5.26 -21.98 17.04
CA LEU A 174 6.14 -22.08 18.20
C LEU A 174 5.61 -23.06 19.25
N SER A 175 4.29 -23.23 19.36
CA SER A 175 3.67 -24.19 20.28
C SER A 175 3.79 -25.67 19.85
N LYS A 176 4.07 -25.94 18.57
CA LYS A 176 4.08 -27.29 17.97
C LYS A 176 5.46 -27.73 17.45
N MET A 177 6.37 -26.79 17.19
CA MET A 177 7.73 -27.11 16.80
C MET A 177 8.57 -27.64 17.96
N VAL A 178 9.56 -28.48 17.63
CA VAL A 178 10.70 -28.73 18.52
C VAL A 178 11.54 -27.45 18.57
N PRO A 179 11.96 -26.96 19.76
CA PRO A 179 12.82 -25.79 19.85
C PRO A 179 14.08 -25.90 18.99
N ALA A 180 14.26 -24.92 18.09
CA ALA A 180 15.39 -24.85 17.18
C ALA A 180 16.28 -23.64 17.55
N PRO A 181 17.62 -23.75 17.45
CA PRO A 181 18.51 -22.63 17.79
C PRO A 181 18.39 -21.45 16.81
N CYS A 182 17.97 -21.73 15.57
CA CYS A 182 17.70 -20.72 14.56
C CYS A 182 16.38 -20.99 13.83
N ILE A 183 15.46 -20.02 13.82
CA ILE A 183 14.22 -20.03 13.05
C ILE A 183 14.46 -19.36 11.70
N LYS A 184 14.10 -20.07 10.62
CA LYS A 184 14.27 -19.61 9.24
C LYS A 184 12.95 -19.18 8.62
N VAL A 185 12.85 -17.90 8.29
CA VAL A 185 11.70 -17.23 7.70
C VAL A 185 12.01 -16.96 6.23
N ALA A 186 11.05 -17.17 5.32
CA ALA A 186 11.16 -16.72 3.94
C ALA A 186 10.00 -15.80 3.58
N ASP A 187 10.29 -14.59 3.10
CA ASP A 187 9.32 -13.66 2.53
C ASP A 187 9.43 -13.71 1.01
N LEU A 188 8.35 -14.12 0.33
CA LEU A 188 8.36 -14.49 -1.08
C LEU A 188 7.63 -13.44 -1.92
N GLY A 189 8.39 -12.68 -2.73
CA GLY A 189 7.95 -11.50 -3.47
C GLY A 189 8.13 -10.21 -2.66
N CYS A 190 9.34 -9.99 -2.15
CA CYS A 190 9.66 -8.92 -1.21
C CYS A 190 9.80 -7.51 -1.85
N ALA A 191 9.85 -7.41 -3.18
CA ALA A 191 10.10 -6.18 -3.95
C ALA A 191 11.39 -5.43 -3.55
N SER A 192 11.48 -4.14 -3.90
CA SER A 192 12.63 -3.25 -3.59
C SER A 192 12.26 -1.96 -2.84
N GLY A 193 10.98 -1.79 -2.48
CA GLY A 193 10.48 -0.55 -1.87
C GLY A 193 10.65 -0.50 -0.34
N PRO A 194 10.30 0.62 0.32
CA PRO A 194 10.39 0.76 1.78
C PRO A 194 9.70 -0.37 2.57
N ASN A 195 8.58 -0.89 2.03
CA ASN A 195 7.78 -1.95 2.66
C ASN A 195 8.49 -3.32 2.73
N THR A 196 9.60 -3.54 2.00
CA THR A 196 10.32 -4.83 1.91
C THR A 196 10.73 -5.40 3.27
N PHE A 197 11.01 -4.55 4.26
CA PHE A 197 11.40 -5.00 5.61
C PHE A 197 10.22 -5.15 6.57
N PHE A 198 9.01 -4.68 6.24
CA PHE A 198 7.89 -4.67 7.17
C PHE A 198 7.45 -6.08 7.62
N PRO A 199 7.29 -7.09 6.74
CA PRO A 199 6.98 -8.45 7.18
C PRO A 199 8.09 -9.04 8.06
N ALA A 200 9.35 -8.79 7.70
CA ALA A 200 10.51 -9.25 8.46
C ALA A 200 10.53 -8.65 9.88
N CYS A 201 10.25 -7.34 10.01
CA CYS A 201 10.14 -6.67 11.29
C CYS A 201 9.04 -7.28 12.17
N GLU A 202 7.82 -7.38 11.66
CA GLU A 202 6.68 -7.91 12.41
C GLU A 202 6.89 -9.36 12.86
N ILE A 203 7.41 -10.22 11.98
CA ILE A 203 7.71 -11.61 12.33
C ILE A 203 8.76 -11.69 13.45
N VAL A 204 9.81 -10.87 13.38
CA VAL A 204 10.86 -10.81 14.41
C VAL A 204 10.32 -10.31 15.76
N ASP A 205 9.50 -9.26 15.77
CA ASP A 205 8.92 -8.72 17.00
C ASP A 205 7.94 -9.71 17.63
N ILE A 206 7.10 -10.36 16.83
CA ILE A 206 6.13 -11.37 17.29
C ILE A 206 6.87 -12.58 17.90
N VAL A 207 7.88 -13.13 17.23
CA VAL A 207 8.66 -14.26 17.77
C VAL A 207 9.37 -13.86 19.07
N THR A 208 10.07 -12.72 19.07
CA THR A 208 10.82 -12.24 20.25
C THR A 208 9.88 -12.04 21.45
N ARG A 209 8.72 -11.41 21.24
CA ARG A 209 7.72 -11.20 22.30
C ARG A 209 7.16 -12.52 22.83
N ILE A 210 6.82 -13.47 21.96
CA ILE A 210 6.29 -14.78 22.40
C ILE A 210 7.34 -15.54 23.23
N CYS A 211 8.62 -15.52 22.83
CA CYS A 211 9.70 -16.13 23.61
C CYS A 211 9.86 -15.47 25.00
N LEU A 212 9.79 -14.13 25.08
CA LEU A 212 9.84 -13.38 26.34
C LEU A 212 8.65 -13.70 27.25
N GLU A 213 7.42 -13.71 26.71
CA GLU A 213 6.20 -14.10 27.44
C GLU A 213 6.33 -15.55 27.97
N ALA A 214 6.86 -16.46 27.16
CA ALA A 214 7.14 -17.85 27.51
C ALA A 214 8.40 -18.07 28.37
N HIS A 215 9.07 -17.00 28.84
CA HIS A 215 10.28 -17.04 29.66
C HIS A 215 11.39 -17.96 29.08
N SER A 216 11.47 -18.01 27.75
CA SER A 216 12.32 -18.92 26.98
C SER A 216 13.41 -18.14 26.25
N GLU A 217 14.57 -18.76 26.01
CA GLU A 217 15.63 -18.15 25.20
C GLU A 217 15.12 -17.87 23.79
N SER A 218 15.35 -16.64 23.30
CA SER A 218 14.97 -16.25 21.94
C SER A 218 15.90 -16.90 20.92
N PRO A 219 15.37 -17.62 19.90
CA PRO A 219 16.20 -18.25 18.87
C PRO A 219 16.79 -17.19 17.93
N GLU A 220 17.90 -17.53 17.27
CA GLU A 220 18.43 -16.73 16.16
C GLU A 220 17.40 -16.66 15.02
N LEU A 221 17.16 -15.49 14.45
CA LEU A 221 16.21 -15.34 13.35
C LEU A 221 16.97 -15.10 12.04
N GLN A 222 16.74 -15.95 11.04
CA GLN A 222 17.27 -15.76 9.68
C GLN A 222 16.11 -15.53 8.71
N VAL A 223 16.08 -14.36 8.07
CA VAL A 223 15.03 -13.98 7.11
C VAL A 223 15.61 -13.97 5.70
N PHE A 224 15.00 -14.76 4.83
CA PHE A 224 15.28 -14.81 3.40
C PHE A 224 14.28 -13.91 2.65
N LEU A 225 14.78 -12.84 2.05
CA LEU A 225 14.03 -11.93 1.19
C LEU A 225 14.12 -12.46 -0.26
N ASN A 226 13.04 -13.04 -0.78
CA ASN A 226 12.98 -13.59 -2.14
C ASN A 226 12.22 -12.67 -3.09
N ASP A 227 12.77 -12.52 -4.30
CA ASP A 227 12.07 -11.95 -5.45
C ASP A 227 12.69 -12.48 -6.76
N LEU A 228 12.16 -12.08 -7.91
CA LEU A 228 12.70 -12.40 -9.22
C LEU A 228 14.12 -11.83 -9.41
N PRO A 229 14.99 -12.45 -10.24
CA PRO A 229 16.35 -11.95 -10.50
C PRO A 229 16.45 -10.53 -11.08
N GLN A 230 15.33 -9.95 -11.51
CA GLN A 230 15.22 -8.59 -12.05
C GLN A 230 14.93 -7.52 -10.97
N ASN A 231 14.60 -7.93 -9.74
CA ASN A 231 14.35 -7.02 -8.61
C ASN A 231 15.65 -6.31 -8.17
N ASP A 232 15.59 -5.04 -7.75
CA ASP A 232 16.77 -4.29 -7.29
C ASP A 232 17.17 -4.63 -5.85
N PHE A 233 17.70 -5.83 -5.69
CA PHE A 233 18.36 -6.28 -4.47
C PHE A 233 19.48 -5.33 -4.00
N ASN A 234 20.09 -4.50 -4.86
CA ASN A 234 21.08 -3.53 -4.40
C ASN A 234 20.44 -2.43 -3.54
N THR A 235 19.25 -1.97 -3.90
CA THR A 235 18.49 -1.00 -3.08
C THR A 235 17.95 -1.65 -1.81
N VAL A 236 17.51 -2.91 -1.85
CA VAL A 236 17.19 -3.69 -0.64
C VAL A 236 18.42 -3.77 0.29
N PHE A 237 19.59 -4.17 -0.22
CA PHE A 237 20.79 -4.35 0.59
C PHE A 237 21.37 -3.04 1.15
N LYS A 238 21.23 -1.91 0.43
CA LYS A 238 21.56 -0.57 0.95
C LYS A 238 20.71 -0.18 2.17
N SER A 239 19.50 -0.71 2.29
CA SER A 239 18.55 -0.41 3.37
C SER A 239 18.65 -1.36 4.58
N VAL A 240 19.40 -2.48 4.48
CA VAL A 240 19.64 -3.40 5.60
C VAL A 240 20.27 -2.73 6.85
N PRO A 241 21.15 -1.72 6.75
CA PRO A 241 21.65 -1.00 7.93
C PRO A 241 20.55 -0.33 8.78
N SER A 242 19.40 0.02 8.19
CA SER A 242 18.23 0.54 8.92
C SER A 242 17.51 -0.55 9.76
N PHE A 243 17.81 -1.82 9.49
CA PHE A 243 17.24 -2.99 10.17
C PHE A 243 18.18 -3.58 11.26
N ASN A 244 19.46 -3.14 11.30
CA ASN A 244 20.54 -3.68 12.16
C ASN A 244 20.33 -3.55 13.69
N GLY A 245 19.25 -2.92 14.15
CA GLY A 245 18.91 -2.82 15.58
C GLY A 245 18.27 -4.08 16.18
N ARG A 246 18.10 -5.16 15.38
CA ARG A 246 17.30 -6.35 15.73
C ARG A 246 18.16 -7.64 15.64
N PRO A 247 17.87 -8.67 16.46
CA PRO A 247 18.68 -9.90 16.54
C PRO A 247 18.37 -10.87 15.39
N CYS A 248 18.59 -10.45 14.15
CA CYS A 248 18.20 -11.22 12.96
C CYS A 248 19.11 -11.00 11.74
N PHE A 249 19.32 -12.06 10.98
CA PHE A 249 20.19 -12.11 9.81
C PHE A 249 19.37 -12.04 8.51
N ILE A 250 19.64 -11.06 7.65
CA ILE A 250 19.02 -10.93 6.32
C ILE A 250 19.85 -11.65 5.25
N ALA A 251 19.18 -12.36 4.34
CA ALA A 251 19.78 -12.87 3.10
C ALA A 251 18.81 -12.66 1.92
N GLY A 252 19.32 -12.23 0.75
CA GLY A 252 18.53 -12.16 -0.49
C GLY A 252 18.55 -13.47 -1.27
N VAL A 253 17.43 -13.82 -1.90
CA VAL A 253 17.27 -15.04 -2.71
C VAL A 253 16.62 -14.71 -4.05
N ALA A 254 17.44 -14.59 -5.10
CA ALA A 254 16.97 -14.31 -6.46
C ALA A 254 16.40 -15.59 -7.11
N GLY A 255 15.11 -15.59 -7.46
CA GLY A 255 14.45 -16.70 -8.14
C GLY A 255 12.92 -16.63 -8.08
N SER A 256 12.24 -17.29 -9.02
CA SER A 256 10.77 -17.38 -8.98
C SER A 256 10.30 -18.39 -7.92
N PHE A 257 9.37 -17.98 -7.06
CA PHE A 257 8.69 -18.88 -6.12
C PHE A 257 7.85 -19.98 -6.79
N TYR A 258 7.66 -19.96 -8.11
CA TYR A 258 7.13 -21.11 -8.87
C TYR A 258 8.19 -22.18 -9.18
N GLN A 259 9.38 -22.08 -8.58
CA GLN A 259 10.48 -23.05 -8.61
C GLN A 259 10.95 -23.40 -7.19
N ARG A 260 11.95 -24.29 -7.08
CA ARG A 260 12.71 -24.50 -5.84
C ARG A 260 13.62 -23.30 -5.61
N LEU A 261 13.61 -22.80 -4.38
CA LEU A 261 14.43 -21.71 -3.85
C LEU A 261 15.36 -22.18 -2.73
N PHE A 262 14.95 -23.18 -1.95
CA PHE A 262 15.60 -23.58 -0.71
C PHE A 262 15.98 -25.07 -0.67
N PRO A 263 16.95 -25.47 0.17
CA PRO A 263 17.18 -26.87 0.54
C PRO A 263 15.94 -27.50 1.18
N SER A 264 15.79 -28.82 1.06
CA SER A 264 14.62 -29.50 1.64
C SER A 264 14.66 -29.55 3.16
N ASN A 265 13.49 -29.39 3.80
CA ASN A 265 13.33 -29.29 5.25
C ASN A 265 14.26 -28.23 5.88
N SER A 266 14.23 -26.99 5.36
CA SER A 266 15.07 -25.89 5.84
C SER A 266 14.31 -24.62 6.26
N ILE A 267 13.09 -24.40 5.78
CA ILE A 267 12.28 -23.22 6.13
C ILE A 267 11.27 -23.55 7.23
N HIS A 268 11.12 -22.65 8.21
CA HIS A 268 10.21 -22.80 9.34
C HIS A 268 8.91 -22.03 9.09
N PHE A 269 9.03 -20.78 8.66
CA PHE A 269 7.91 -19.90 8.34
C PHE A 269 8.01 -19.37 6.91
N VAL A 270 6.89 -19.34 6.18
CA VAL A 270 6.78 -18.70 4.86
C VAL A 270 5.74 -17.58 4.89
N HIS A 271 6.15 -16.37 4.49
CA HIS A 271 5.27 -15.24 4.24
C HIS A 271 5.22 -14.92 2.74
N SER A 272 4.08 -14.42 2.25
CA SER A 272 3.97 -13.78 0.94
C SER A 272 2.75 -12.87 0.92
N SER A 273 2.89 -11.65 0.42
CA SER A 273 1.81 -10.66 0.36
C SER A 273 1.84 -9.89 -0.96
N TYR A 274 0.74 -9.89 -1.71
CA TYR A 274 0.61 -9.32 -3.07
C TYR A 274 1.41 -10.03 -4.19
N CYS A 275 1.73 -11.32 -4.06
CA CYS A 275 2.61 -11.99 -5.02
C CYS A 275 1.90 -13.07 -5.87
N LEU A 276 1.07 -13.91 -5.25
CA LEU A 276 0.56 -15.15 -5.88
C LEU A 276 -0.57 -14.95 -6.91
N HIS A 277 -1.03 -13.72 -7.14
CA HIS A 277 -1.87 -13.37 -8.29
C HIS A 277 -1.07 -13.18 -9.59
N TRP A 278 0.25 -12.99 -9.50
CA TRP A 278 1.12 -12.96 -10.68
C TRP A 278 1.36 -14.37 -11.20
N LEU A 279 1.12 -14.57 -12.50
CA LEU A 279 1.35 -15.83 -13.19
C LEU A 279 2.81 -15.96 -13.62
N SER A 280 3.34 -17.18 -13.74
CA SER A 280 4.72 -17.39 -14.21
C SER A 280 4.97 -16.95 -15.66
N LYS A 281 3.90 -16.77 -16.44
CA LYS A 281 3.88 -16.25 -17.81
C LYS A 281 2.47 -15.81 -18.20
N VAL A 282 2.36 -15.07 -19.30
CA VAL A 282 1.09 -14.87 -20.01
C VAL A 282 0.56 -16.23 -20.48
N PRO A 283 -0.74 -16.56 -20.28
CA PRO A 283 -1.28 -17.86 -20.67
C PRO A 283 -1.21 -18.11 -22.18
N GLU A 284 -0.99 -19.35 -22.58
CA GLU A 284 -0.97 -19.73 -23.99
C GLU A 284 -2.37 -19.71 -24.60
N GLY A 285 -2.46 -19.35 -25.89
CA GLY A 285 -3.72 -19.32 -26.63
C GLY A 285 -4.57 -18.05 -26.47
N VAL A 286 -4.15 -17.06 -25.67
CA VAL A 286 -4.93 -15.81 -25.44
C VAL A 286 -4.78 -14.73 -26.53
N LYS A 287 -4.01 -14.99 -27.60
CA LYS A 287 -3.75 -14.04 -28.71
C LYS A 287 -5.00 -13.63 -29.52
N ASN A 288 -6.19 -14.10 -29.15
CA ASN A 288 -7.47 -13.68 -29.71
C ASN A 288 -8.24 -12.68 -28.82
N ASN A 289 -7.65 -12.22 -27.70
CA ASN A 289 -8.26 -11.33 -26.71
C ASN A 289 -8.35 -9.84 -27.15
N LYS A 290 -8.78 -9.59 -28.39
CA LYS A 290 -8.70 -8.26 -29.03
C LYS A 290 -9.38 -7.16 -28.24
N GLY A 291 -8.73 -6.01 -28.13
CA GLY A 291 -9.22 -4.85 -27.38
C GLY A 291 -9.25 -5.00 -25.85
N ASN A 292 -8.70 -6.08 -25.27
CA ASN A 292 -8.55 -6.26 -23.82
C ASN A 292 -7.11 -6.69 -23.52
N ILE A 293 -6.60 -6.34 -22.33
CA ILE A 293 -5.25 -6.72 -21.87
C ILE A 293 -5.26 -7.79 -20.77
N HIS A 294 -6.44 -8.29 -20.42
CA HIS A 294 -6.69 -9.31 -19.39
C HIS A 294 -8.02 -10.01 -19.75
N ILE A 295 -8.49 -10.94 -18.92
CA ILE A 295 -9.91 -11.34 -18.93
C ILE A 295 -10.78 -10.07 -18.79
N GLY A 296 -11.70 -9.87 -19.73
CA GLY A 296 -12.70 -8.82 -19.74
C GLY A 296 -13.99 -9.32 -20.42
N LYS A 297 -15.04 -8.49 -20.46
CA LYS A 297 -16.37 -8.93 -20.93
C LYS A 297 -16.47 -9.28 -22.41
N SER A 298 -15.58 -8.76 -23.23
CA SER A 298 -15.51 -9.06 -24.66
C SER A 298 -14.52 -10.18 -25.00
N SER A 299 -13.80 -10.70 -24.00
CA SER A 299 -12.84 -11.78 -24.17
C SER A 299 -13.52 -13.09 -24.63
N PRO A 300 -12.98 -13.77 -25.65
CA PRO A 300 -13.42 -15.12 -26.01
C PRO A 300 -13.33 -16.11 -24.83
N PRO A 301 -14.25 -17.09 -24.68
CA PRO A 301 -14.27 -18.00 -23.52
C PRO A 301 -13.01 -18.86 -23.30
N ASN A 302 -12.13 -18.99 -24.31
CA ASN A 302 -10.82 -19.63 -24.11
C ASN A 302 -9.85 -18.81 -23.26
N VAL A 303 -10.04 -17.48 -23.17
CA VAL A 303 -9.14 -16.57 -22.43
C VAL A 303 -9.25 -16.83 -20.93
N SER A 304 -10.45 -16.69 -20.34
CA SER A 304 -10.68 -16.95 -18.91
C SER A 304 -10.30 -18.37 -18.50
N LYS A 305 -10.57 -19.36 -19.37
CA LYS A 305 -10.12 -20.73 -19.19
C LYS A 305 -8.58 -20.84 -19.14
N ALA A 306 -7.86 -20.28 -20.11
CA ALA A 306 -6.39 -20.36 -20.17
C ALA A 306 -5.73 -19.67 -18.97
N TYR A 307 -6.25 -18.51 -18.55
CA TYR A 307 -5.84 -17.82 -17.33
C TYR A 307 -6.04 -18.67 -16.07
N SER A 308 -7.22 -19.29 -15.92
CA SER A 308 -7.49 -20.22 -14.81
C SER A 308 -6.55 -21.43 -14.84
N GLU A 309 -6.38 -22.09 -15.99
CA GLU A 309 -5.47 -23.24 -16.13
C GLU A 309 -3.99 -22.86 -15.84
N GLN A 310 -3.54 -21.66 -16.22
CA GLN A 310 -2.22 -21.15 -15.89
C GLN A 310 -2.06 -20.92 -14.37
N PHE A 311 -3.02 -20.27 -13.71
CA PHE A 311 -3.04 -20.11 -12.25
C PHE A 311 -3.03 -21.45 -11.51
N ARG A 312 -3.92 -22.38 -11.90
CA ARG A 312 -4.02 -23.72 -11.31
C ARG A 312 -2.69 -24.47 -11.38
N ASN A 313 -1.99 -24.38 -12.52
CA ASN A 313 -0.68 -25.00 -12.70
C ASN A 313 0.41 -24.34 -11.83
N ASP A 314 0.44 -23.01 -11.76
CA ASP A 314 1.50 -22.27 -11.05
C ASP A 314 1.34 -22.34 -9.54
N PHE A 315 0.13 -22.12 -9.01
CA PHE A 315 -0.15 -22.28 -7.58
C PHE A 315 0.10 -23.74 -7.11
N SER A 316 -0.17 -24.75 -7.96
CA SER A 316 0.18 -26.15 -7.67
C SER A 316 1.69 -26.40 -7.59
N LYS A 317 2.50 -25.73 -8.44
CA LYS A 317 3.98 -25.78 -8.33
C LYS A 317 4.46 -25.11 -7.05
N PHE A 318 3.91 -23.93 -6.72
CA PHE A 318 4.23 -23.20 -5.51
C PHE A 318 4.02 -24.09 -4.27
N LEU A 319 2.82 -24.65 -4.10
CA LEU A 319 2.50 -25.51 -2.96
C LEU A 319 3.45 -26.72 -2.89
N ARG A 320 3.68 -27.42 -4.01
CA ARG A 320 4.60 -28.57 -4.04
C ARG A 320 6.02 -28.17 -3.62
N PHE A 321 6.56 -27.09 -4.18
CA PHE A 321 7.93 -26.67 -3.87
C PHE A 321 8.08 -26.11 -2.46
N ARG A 322 7.08 -25.42 -1.89
CA ARG A 322 7.10 -25.05 -0.46
C ARG A 322 7.05 -26.27 0.45
N TYR A 323 6.23 -27.27 0.12
CA TYR A 323 6.18 -28.53 0.88
C TYR A 323 7.50 -29.29 0.86
N GLU A 324 8.20 -29.31 -0.28
CA GLU A 324 9.55 -29.89 -0.37
C GLU A 324 10.61 -29.12 0.45
N GLU A 325 10.35 -27.87 0.87
CA GLU A 325 11.32 -26.93 1.47
C GLU A 325 11.08 -26.65 2.95
N MET A 326 9.83 -26.66 3.39
CA MET A 326 9.45 -26.41 4.77
C MET A 326 9.72 -27.64 5.66
N ILE A 327 9.97 -27.42 6.95
CA ILE A 327 10.05 -28.51 7.93
C ILE A 327 8.66 -29.00 8.33
N SER A 328 8.58 -30.22 8.87
CA SER A 328 7.36 -30.70 9.52
C SER A 328 6.99 -29.82 10.71
N GLY A 329 5.72 -29.41 10.81
CA GLY A 329 5.27 -28.38 11.76
C GLY A 329 5.53 -26.94 11.30
N GLY A 330 6.16 -26.75 10.13
CA GLY A 330 6.30 -25.46 9.45
C GLY A 330 4.94 -24.79 9.22
N ARG A 331 4.94 -23.46 9.25
CA ARG A 331 3.75 -22.62 9.07
C ARG A 331 3.92 -21.62 7.94
N MET A 332 2.80 -21.16 7.39
CA MET A 332 2.79 -20.22 6.27
C MET A 332 1.62 -19.25 6.39
N LEU A 333 1.82 -17.99 5.98
CA LEU A 333 0.75 -17.01 5.78
C LEU A 333 0.85 -16.44 4.36
N LEU A 334 -0.22 -16.59 3.57
CA LEU A 334 -0.32 -16.07 2.21
C LEU A 334 -1.45 -15.07 2.10
N THR A 335 -1.17 -13.90 1.51
CA THR A 335 -2.18 -12.88 1.21
C THR A 335 -2.06 -12.41 -0.24
N PHE A 336 -3.14 -12.43 -1.00
CA PHE A 336 -3.15 -11.92 -2.38
C PHE A 336 -4.54 -11.49 -2.84
N ILE A 337 -4.57 -10.54 -3.78
CA ILE A 337 -5.80 -10.09 -4.43
C ILE A 337 -6.46 -11.27 -5.18
N GLY A 338 -7.76 -11.42 -5.03
CA GLY A 338 -8.62 -12.44 -5.64
C GLY A 338 -10.02 -11.87 -5.91
N ARG A 339 -11.04 -12.75 -5.94
CA ARG A 339 -12.44 -12.37 -6.20
C ARG A 339 -13.46 -13.11 -5.31
N SER A 340 -14.57 -12.46 -4.92
CA SER A 340 -15.69 -13.14 -4.24
C SER A 340 -16.68 -13.82 -5.18
N ILE A 341 -16.74 -13.40 -6.45
CA ILE A 341 -17.64 -13.96 -7.46
C ILE A 341 -16.95 -15.08 -8.23
N THR A 342 -17.64 -16.22 -8.41
CA THR A 342 -17.07 -17.40 -9.08
C THR A 342 -16.82 -17.19 -10.58
N ASP A 343 -17.58 -16.32 -11.26
CA ASP A 343 -17.31 -15.91 -12.64
C ASP A 343 -16.09 -14.98 -12.74
N PRO A 344 -14.99 -15.38 -13.43
CA PRO A 344 -13.83 -14.51 -13.64
C PRO A 344 -14.08 -13.34 -14.60
N ALA A 345 -15.22 -13.28 -15.30
CA ALA A 345 -15.61 -12.17 -16.19
C ALA A 345 -16.64 -11.21 -15.56
N SER A 346 -16.86 -11.28 -14.23
CA SER A 346 -17.74 -10.32 -13.53
C SER A 346 -17.21 -8.89 -13.63
N LYS A 347 -18.13 -7.92 -13.52
CA LYS A 347 -17.79 -6.48 -13.61
C LYS A 347 -16.75 -6.10 -12.55
N ASP A 348 -16.94 -6.56 -11.33
CA ASP A 348 -16.38 -5.91 -10.12
C ASP A 348 -14.88 -6.19 -9.91
N TYR A 349 -14.26 -6.95 -10.82
CA TYR A 349 -12.89 -7.46 -10.74
C TYR A 349 -12.03 -7.16 -11.97
N CYS A 350 -12.62 -7.11 -13.17
CA CYS A 350 -11.87 -6.86 -14.40
C CYS A 350 -11.57 -5.36 -14.59
N THR A 351 -12.28 -4.48 -13.89
CA THR A 351 -12.31 -3.03 -14.12
C THR A 351 -10.93 -2.38 -14.20
N THR A 352 -9.96 -2.79 -13.39
CA THR A 352 -8.62 -2.16 -13.39
C THR A 352 -7.94 -2.35 -14.75
N TRP A 353 -7.99 -3.57 -15.29
CA TRP A 353 -7.41 -3.89 -16.59
C TRP A 353 -8.32 -3.43 -17.75
N ASP A 354 -9.64 -3.41 -17.58
CA ASP A 354 -10.58 -2.85 -18.56
C ASP A 354 -10.34 -1.32 -18.76
N LEU A 355 -10.12 -0.56 -17.67
CA LEU A 355 -9.83 0.88 -17.74
C LEU A 355 -8.43 1.16 -18.29
N LEU A 356 -7.43 0.32 -18.01
CA LEU A 356 -6.10 0.45 -18.60
C LEU A 356 -6.11 0.09 -20.09
N ALA A 357 -6.87 -0.94 -20.49
CA ALA A 357 -7.13 -1.27 -21.89
C ALA A 357 -7.87 -0.13 -22.62
N LYS A 358 -8.86 0.52 -21.99
CA LYS A 358 -9.51 1.72 -22.53
C LYS A 358 -8.48 2.83 -22.79
N SER A 359 -7.60 3.09 -21.82
CA SER A 359 -6.56 4.13 -21.90
C SER A 359 -5.56 3.87 -23.04
N LEU A 360 -5.19 2.60 -23.28
CA LEU A 360 -4.42 2.17 -24.46
C LEU A 360 -5.20 2.33 -25.77
N LEU A 361 -6.52 2.08 -25.78
CA LEU A 361 -7.35 2.25 -26.97
C LEU A 361 -7.57 3.73 -27.36
N ASP A 362 -7.53 4.65 -26.40
CA ASP A 362 -7.57 6.09 -26.67
C ASP A 362 -6.24 6.58 -27.28
N LEU A 363 -5.09 6.06 -26.81
CA LEU A 363 -3.78 6.26 -27.48
C LEU A 363 -3.76 5.71 -28.92
N VAL A 364 -4.45 4.59 -29.17
CA VAL A 364 -4.65 4.05 -30.53
C VAL A 364 -5.55 4.96 -31.37
N ALA A 365 -6.54 5.63 -30.79
CA ALA A 365 -7.42 6.56 -31.51
C ALA A 365 -6.70 7.85 -31.93
N GLU A 366 -5.71 8.29 -31.16
CA GLU A 366 -4.81 9.41 -31.50
C GLU A 366 -3.64 9.00 -32.41
N GLY A 367 -3.44 7.69 -32.64
CA GLY A 367 -2.36 7.17 -33.49
C GLY A 367 -0.99 7.10 -32.80
N LEU A 368 -0.94 7.22 -31.47
CA LEU A 368 0.29 7.14 -30.66
C LEU A 368 0.74 5.69 -30.39
N VAL A 369 -0.18 4.72 -30.50
CA VAL A 369 0.07 3.27 -30.32
C VAL A 369 -0.61 2.50 -31.46
N CYS A 370 -0.02 1.41 -31.94
CA CYS A 370 -0.66 0.58 -32.96
C CYS A 370 -1.64 -0.41 -32.33
N LYS A 371 -2.86 -0.51 -32.89
CA LYS A 371 -3.91 -1.43 -32.38
C LYS A 371 -3.45 -2.89 -32.28
N SER A 372 -2.56 -3.33 -33.18
CA SER A 372 -1.97 -4.67 -33.17
C SER A 372 -1.06 -4.94 -31.97
N GLU A 373 -0.45 -3.91 -31.40
CA GLU A 373 0.39 -4.02 -30.20
C GLU A 373 -0.50 -4.24 -28.98
N VAL A 374 -1.59 -3.47 -28.86
CA VAL A 374 -2.63 -3.64 -27.81
C VAL A 374 -3.33 -5.00 -27.93
N ASP A 375 -3.76 -5.40 -29.13
CA ASP A 375 -4.36 -6.74 -29.41
C ASP A 375 -3.40 -7.92 -29.07
N SER A 376 -2.10 -7.65 -28.90
CA SER A 376 -1.09 -8.65 -28.54
C SER A 376 -0.64 -8.61 -27.08
N PHE A 377 -0.88 -7.51 -26.37
CA PHE A 377 -0.48 -7.28 -24.98
C PHE A 377 -1.49 -7.94 -24.03
N ASN A 378 -1.04 -8.82 -23.14
CA ASN A 378 -1.88 -9.44 -22.12
C ASN A 378 -1.08 -9.54 -20.82
N VAL A 379 -1.64 -9.07 -19.69
CA VAL A 379 -0.96 -9.03 -18.39
C VAL A 379 -0.96 -10.44 -17.76
N PRO A 380 0.18 -10.95 -17.24
CA PRO A 380 0.29 -12.26 -16.59
C PRO A 380 -0.26 -12.22 -15.15
N TYR A 381 -1.56 -11.97 -15.01
CA TYR A 381 -2.22 -11.73 -13.72
C TYR A 381 -3.50 -12.56 -13.62
N TYR A 382 -3.89 -13.03 -12.43
CA TYR A 382 -5.17 -13.69 -12.19
C TYR A 382 -5.74 -13.36 -10.81
N TYR A 383 -7.05 -13.10 -10.75
CA TYR A 383 -7.81 -12.92 -9.51
C TYR A 383 -8.55 -14.22 -9.16
N PRO A 384 -7.97 -15.18 -8.42
CA PRO A 384 -8.64 -16.43 -8.07
C PRO A 384 -9.78 -16.22 -7.07
N CYS A 385 -10.82 -17.05 -7.10
CA CYS A 385 -11.86 -17.04 -6.07
C CYS A 385 -11.53 -17.95 -4.89
N LYS A 386 -12.17 -17.72 -3.75
CA LYS A 386 -11.96 -18.46 -2.50
C LYS A 386 -12.12 -19.98 -2.67
N GLU A 387 -13.04 -20.40 -3.52
CA GLU A 387 -13.35 -21.79 -3.83
C GLU A 387 -12.30 -22.42 -4.76
N GLU A 388 -11.79 -21.68 -5.76
CA GLU A 388 -10.67 -22.11 -6.60
C GLU A 388 -9.40 -22.33 -5.77
N VAL A 389 -9.11 -21.40 -4.84
CA VAL A 389 -8.00 -21.53 -3.89
C VAL A 389 -8.20 -22.79 -3.04
N ARG A 390 -9.36 -22.96 -2.39
CA ARG A 390 -9.66 -24.14 -1.57
C ARG A 390 -9.53 -25.46 -2.34
N GLU A 391 -10.13 -25.58 -3.53
CA GLU A 391 -10.08 -26.81 -4.35
C GLU A 391 -8.63 -27.19 -4.67
N LEU A 392 -7.78 -26.22 -5.02
CA LEU A 392 -6.39 -26.48 -5.36
C LEU A 392 -5.57 -26.97 -4.16
N ILE A 393 -5.84 -26.46 -2.96
CA ILE A 393 -5.15 -26.85 -1.73
C ILE A 393 -5.53 -28.28 -1.34
N GLU A 394 -6.83 -28.55 -1.24
CA GLU A 394 -7.37 -29.87 -0.86
C GLU A 394 -6.96 -30.95 -1.88
N LYS A 395 -6.92 -30.62 -3.17
CA LYS A 395 -6.49 -31.51 -4.25
C LYS A 395 -4.97 -31.70 -4.33
N ASN A 396 -4.18 -30.72 -3.89
CA ASN A 396 -2.72 -30.82 -3.83
C ASN A 396 -2.27 -31.68 -2.63
N GLY A 397 -2.99 -31.60 -1.50
CA GLY A 397 -2.81 -32.47 -0.33
C GLY A 397 -1.53 -32.25 0.48
N SER A 398 -0.64 -31.34 0.07
CA SER A 398 0.64 -31.09 0.75
C SER A 398 0.49 -30.30 2.05
N PHE A 399 -0.55 -29.48 2.19
CA PHE A 399 -0.79 -28.62 3.35
C PHE A 399 -2.23 -28.78 3.86
N ILE A 400 -2.39 -28.68 5.18
CA ILE A 400 -3.70 -28.68 5.85
C ILE A 400 -4.10 -27.22 6.05
N LEU A 401 -5.18 -26.80 5.40
CA LEU A 401 -5.72 -25.44 5.51
C LEU A 401 -6.30 -25.19 6.91
N ASP A 402 -5.73 -24.25 7.66
CA ASP A 402 -6.24 -23.84 8.98
C ASP A 402 -7.40 -22.85 8.84
N LYS A 403 -7.15 -21.69 8.23
CA LYS A 403 -8.11 -20.59 8.10
C LYS A 403 -8.03 -19.98 6.70
N LEU A 404 -9.18 -19.74 6.07
CA LEU A 404 -9.28 -19.06 4.76
C LEU A 404 -10.31 -17.93 4.83
N VAL A 405 -9.80 -16.70 4.90
CA VAL A 405 -10.60 -15.47 4.99
C VAL A 405 -10.52 -14.69 3.68
N SER A 406 -11.58 -13.96 3.42
CA SER A 406 -11.73 -13.02 2.31
C SER A 406 -12.18 -11.68 2.89
N PHE A 407 -11.54 -10.58 2.51
CA PHE A 407 -11.91 -9.24 2.96
C PHE A 407 -11.74 -8.18 1.87
N GLU A 408 -12.59 -7.15 1.88
CA GLU A 408 -12.50 -6.00 0.98
C GLU A 408 -11.49 -4.92 1.43
N MET A 409 -10.99 -4.15 0.46
CA MET A 409 -10.30 -2.87 0.60
C MET A 409 -10.73 -1.94 -0.54
N ASN A 410 -10.85 -0.64 -0.29
CA ASN A 410 -11.02 0.34 -1.37
C ASN A 410 -9.80 0.35 -2.31
N TRP A 411 -10.03 0.67 -3.59
CA TRP A 411 -8.98 0.92 -4.57
C TRP A 411 -8.12 2.14 -4.21
N ASP A 412 -8.77 3.27 -3.91
CA ASP A 412 -8.08 4.42 -3.32
C ASP A 412 -7.77 4.08 -1.87
N PHE A 413 -6.48 4.12 -1.56
CA PHE A 413 -5.93 3.71 -0.28
C PHE A 413 -5.86 4.86 0.73
N GLU A 414 -6.17 6.09 0.32
CA GLU A 414 -6.36 7.21 1.23
C GLU A 414 -7.84 7.39 1.61
N ASP A 415 -8.77 6.87 0.79
CA ASP A 415 -10.22 6.78 1.07
C ASP A 415 -10.53 5.65 2.08
N ASP A 416 -10.00 5.74 3.30
CA ASP A 416 -10.55 4.99 4.42
C ASP A 416 -11.88 5.63 4.86
N VAL A 417 -13.00 5.01 4.45
CA VAL A 417 -14.05 4.44 5.34
C VAL A 417 -15.36 4.18 4.57
N CYS A 418 -16.17 3.30 5.16
CA CYS A 418 -17.53 2.87 4.85
C CYS A 418 -18.59 3.99 4.64
N ASN A 419 -18.37 4.90 3.68
CA ASN A 419 -19.37 5.86 3.20
C ASN A 419 -19.67 5.57 1.72
N GLU A 420 -20.79 4.87 1.46
CA GLU A 420 -21.17 4.31 0.15
C GLU A 420 -21.39 5.35 -0.96
N ASN A 421 -21.49 6.64 -0.61
CA ASN A 421 -22.04 7.68 -1.50
C ASN A 421 -21.10 8.86 -1.82
N PHE A 422 -19.82 8.83 -1.41
CA PHE A 422 -18.89 9.94 -1.69
C PHE A 422 -17.45 9.48 -1.94
N VAL A 423 -16.86 9.97 -3.04
CA VAL A 423 -15.41 9.87 -3.33
C VAL A 423 -14.76 11.21 -3.02
N PHE A 424 -13.69 11.19 -2.22
CA PHE A 424 -12.94 12.37 -1.82
C PHE A 424 -12.00 12.80 -2.96
N GLU A 425 -12.39 13.83 -3.72
CA GLU A 425 -11.72 14.31 -4.94
C GLU A 425 -11.41 13.21 -5.97
N LYS A 426 -12.31 13.02 -6.95
CA LYS A 426 -12.13 12.04 -8.04
C LYS A 426 -10.75 12.06 -8.71
N SER A 427 -10.15 13.24 -8.83
CA SER A 427 -8.83 13.47 -9.45
C SER A 427 -7.67 13.00 -8.56
N LYS A 428 -7.85 12.98 -7.23
CA LYS A 428 -6.87 12.45 -6.28
C LYS A 428 -6.93 10.92 -6.27
N SER A 429 -8.12 10.34 -6.04
CA SER A 429 -8.34 8.89 -6.07
C SER A 429 -7.90 8.24 -7.39
N GLY A 430 -8.15 8.91 -8.52
CA GLY A 430 -7.67 8.48 -9.83
C GLY A 430 -6.14 8.40 -9.92
N ARG A 431 -5.42 9.42 -9.45
CA ARG A 431 -3.94 9.43 -9.42
C ARG A 431 -3.39 8.40 -8.43
N ASN A 432 -3.98 8.29 -7.24
CA ASN A 432 -3.56 7.33 -6.21
C ASN A 432 -3.53 5.90 -6.78
N VAL A 433 -4.62 5.48 -7.44
CA VAL A 433 -4.69 4.17 -8.10
C VAL A 433 -3.74 4.09 -9.30
N ALA A 434 -3.67 5.14 -10.14
CA ALA A 434 -2.79 5.15 -11.31
C ALA A 434 -1.31 4.95 -10.93
N ASN A 435 -0.82 5.67 -9.93
CA ASN A 435 0.55 5.54 -9.42
C ASN A 435 0.83 4.11 -8.91
N CYS A 436 -0.15 3.48 -8.24
CA CYS A 436 0.00 2.09 -7.77
C CYS A 436 0.02 1.06 -8.91
N ILE A 437 -0.81 1.24 -9.95
CA ILE A 437 -0.82 0.33 -11.12
C ILE A 437 0.40 0.57 -12.01
N GLN A 438 0.87 1.83 -12.14
CA GLN A 438 2.12 2.18 -12.80
C GLN A 438 3.30 1.48 -12.13
N ALA A 439 3.47 1.63 -10.81
CA ALA A 439 4.58 1.02 -10.07
C ALA A 439 4.69 -0.52 -10.22
N ILE A 440 3.61 -1.22 -10.56
CA ILE A 440 3.60 -2.68 -10.78
C ILE A 440 3.52 -3.11 -12.26
N THR A 441 3.34 -2.19 -13.22
CA THR A 441 3.23 -2.52 -14.66
C THR A 441 4.10 -1.70 -15.61
N GLU A 442 4.68 -0.58 -15.17
CA GLU A 442 5.46 0.34 -16.01
C GLU A 442 6.55 -0.38 -16.81
N SER A 443 7.35 -1.22 -16.16
CA SER A 443 8.41 -1.99 -16.82
C SER A 443 7.89 -2.94 -17.91
N MET A 444 6.68 -3.49 -17.74
CA MET A 444 6.03 -4.37 -18.70
C MET A 444 5.41 -3.59 -19.86
N VAL A 445 4.84 -2.41 -19.60
CA VAL A 445 4.31 -1.50 -20.62
C VAL A 445 5.46 -0.92 -21.45
N ALA A 446 6.50 -0.38 -20.81
CA ALA A 446 7.68 0.18 -21.46
C ALA A 446 8.40 -0.87 -22.32
N SER A 447 8.52 -2.11 -21.84
CA SER A 447 9.11 -3.23 -22.60
C SER A 447 8.30 -3.66 -23.82
N HIS A 448 7.03 -3.27 -23.96
CA HIS A 448 6.15 -3.71 -25.07
C HIS A 448 5.72 -2.56 -25.99
N PHE A 449 5.54 -1.35 -25.45
CA PHE A 449 5.08 -0.15 -26.17
C PHE A 449 6.10 0.99 -26.21
N GLY A 450 7.19 0.90 -25.44
CA GLY A 450 8.18 1.97 -25.27
C GLY A 450 7.88 2.91 -24.09
N GLU A 451 8.93 3.51 -23.53
CA GLU A 451 8.87 4.44 -22.40
C GLU A 451 8.08 5.73 -22.72
N THR A 452 8.05 6.14 -23.99
CA THR A 452 7.45 7.41 -24.43
C THR A 452 5.93 7.51 -24.26
N ILE A 453 5.23 6.41 -23.97
CA ILE A 453 3.77 6.42 -23.76
C ILE A 453 3.36 6.39 -22.28
N ILE A 454 4.30 6.25 -21.34
CA ILE A 454 4.01 5.95 -19.92
C ILE A 454 3.21 7.08 -19.26
N ASP A 455 3.71 8.31 -19.30
CA ASP A 455 3.04 9.47 -18.67
C ASP A 455 1.65 9.71 -19.26
N ASP A 456 1.54 9.66 -20.59
CA ASP A 456 0.28 9.81 -21.32
C ASP A 456 -0.72 8.71 -20.95
N LEU A 457 -0.28 7.45 -20.89
CA LEU A 457 -1.13 6.30 -20.53
C LEU A 457 -1.65 6.42 -19.10
N PHE A 458 -0.77 6.68 -18.14
CA PHE A 458 -1.14 6.70 -16.72
C PHE A 458 -1.91 7.99 -16.34
N SER A 459 -1.70 9.10 -17.05
CA SER A 459 -2.55 10.29 -16.97
C SER A 459 -3.99 10.00 -17.41
N ARG A 460 -4.17 9.35 -18.57
CA ARG A 460 -5.50 8.91 -19.07
C ARG A 460 -6.14 7.88 -18.14
N PHE A 461 -5.35 6.93 -17.64
CA PHE A 461 -5.81 5.93 -16.68
C PHE A 461 -6.26 6.58 -15.36
N ALA A 462 -5.52 7.58 -14.85
CA ALA A 462 -5.94 8.33 -13.67
C ALA A 462 -7.27 9.05 -13.87
N GLN A 463 -7.51 9.67 -15.04
CA GLN A 463 -8.81 10.24 -15.37
C GLN A 463 -9.90 9.15 -15.39
N HIS A 464 -9.67 8.04 -16.08
CA HIS A 464 -10.63 6.94 -16.20
C HIS A 464 -10.99 6.28 -14.87
N VAL A 465 -10.00 6.08 -13.98
CA VAL A 465 -10.26 5.57 -12.63
C VAL A 465 -10.99 6.60 -11.79
N GLY A 466 -10.63 7.89 -11.86
CA GLY A 466 -11.36 8.95 -11.16
C GLY A 466 -12.82 9.07 -11.60
N GLU A 467 -13.09 9.01 -12.90
CA GLU A 467 -14.44 8.96 -13.46
C GLU A 467 -15.20 7.71 -12.99
N HIS A 468 -14.61 6.52 -13.10
CA HIS A 468 -15.22 5.26 -12.65
C HIS A 468 -15.57 5.29 -11.16
N LEU A 469 -14.59 5.62 -10.29
CA LEU A 469 -14.79 5.70 -8.85
C LEU A 469 -15.87 6.72 -8.48
N SER A 470 -15.94 7.86 -9.17
CA SER A 470 -17.00 8.87 -8.96
C SER A 470 -18.42 8.37 -9.30
N SER A 471 -18.55 7.23 -9.98
CA SER A 471 -19.82 6.56 -10.27
C SER A 471 -20.06 5.26 -9.48
N GLN A 472 -19.00 4.59 -9.02
CA GLN A 472 -19.06 3.32 -8.28
C GLN A 472 -17.81 3.15 -7.39
N LYS A 473 -17.97 3.16 -6.06
CA LYS A 473 -16.92 2.65 -5.16
C LYS A 473 -16.65 1.18 -5.51
N THR A 474 -15.37 0.84 -5.66
CA THR A 474 -14.92 -0.46 -6.14
C THR A 474 -13.86 -1.00 -5.20
N GLU A 475 -13.98 -2.27 -4.84
CA GLU A 475 -13.19 -2.91 -3.79
C GLU A 475 -12.30 -4.01 -4.36
N CYS A 476 -11.04 -4.04 -3.92
CA CYS A 476 -10.16 -5.19 -4.12
C CYS A 476 -10.42 -6.22 -3.02
N PHE A 477 -10.67 -7.46 -3.41
CA PHE A 477 -10.89 -8.57 -2.48
C PHE A 477 -9.58 -9.31 -2.23
N TYR A 478 -9.26 -9.58 -0.98
CA TYR A 478 -8.03 -10.26 -0.57
C TYR A 478 -8.34 -11.64 -0.04
N CYS A 479 -7.76 -12.67 -0.66
CA CYS A 479 -7.66 -13.99 -0.07
C CYS A 479 -6.47 -14.00 0.90
N CYS A 480 -6.75 -14.24 2.18
CA CYS A 480 -5.74 -14.46 3.22
C CYS A 480 -5.96 -15.84 3.84
N PHE A 481 -4.91 -16.64 3.92
CA PHE A 481 -4.94 -17.94 4.59
C PHE A 481 -3.60 -18.34 5.18
N ASN A 482 -3.70 -19.24 6.14
CA ASN A 482 -2.57 -19.85 6.84
C ASN A 482 -2.58 -21.38 6.76
N TYR A 483 -1.39 -21.94 6.94
CA TYR A 483 -1.09 -23.37 7.14
C TYR A 483 -0.22 -23.53 8.37
#